data_AF-A0A945GQX9-F1
#
_entry.id   AF-A0A945GQX9-F1
#
_cell.length_a   1.000
_cell.length_b   1.000
_cell.length_c   1.000
_cell.angle_alpha   90.00
_cell.angle_beta   90.00
_cell.angle_gamma   90.00
#
_symmetry.space_group_name_H-M   'P 1'
#
loop_
_entity.id
_entity.type
_entity.pdbx_description
1 polymer ?
#
loop_
_entity_poly.entity_id
_entity_poly.type
_entity_poly.pdbx_seq_one_letter_code
_entity_poly.pdbx_strand_id
1 'polypeptide(L)' 'MTFLIRHLAPTEHGLPIEIYVFCKDIVWANYEAVQADIFDHILAIVPEFDLRLFQAPTGGDFRAWGNRPQR' A
#
# COMPACT_ATOMS: atom_id res chain seq x y z
N MET A 1 -23.96 2.03 4.02
CA MET A 1 -22.61 2.52 4.38
C MET A 1 -21.98 3.07 3.12
N THR A 2 -21.44 4.28 3.19
CA THR A 2 -20.77 4.94 2.07
C THR A 2 -19.30 4.56 2.07
N PHE A 3 -18.81 4.06 0.94
CA PHE A 3 -17.38 3.89 0.68
C PHE A 3 -16.94 5.04 -0.20
N LEU A 4 -15.86 5.71 0.17
CA LEU A 4 -15.26 6.76 -0.64
C LEU A 4 -13.81 6.39 -0.94
N ILE A 5 -13.50 6.27 -2.22
CA ILE A 5 -12.17 5.96 -2.72
C ILE A 5 -11.80 7.08 -3.68
N ARG A 6 -10.67 7.76 -3.45
CA ARG A 6 -10.22 8.84 -4.32
C ARG A 6 -8.72 8.82 -4.52
N HIS A 7 -8.29 9.28 -5.68
CA HIS A 7 -6.89 9.62 -5.92
C HIS A 7 -6.62 11.02 -5.40
N LEU A 8 -5.50 11.19 -4.70
CA LEU A 8 -5.01 12.50 -4.28
C LEU A 8 -4.19 13.15 -5.40
N ALA A 9 -3.76 14.39 -5.18
CA ALA A 9 -2.86 15.06 -6.10
C ALA A 9 -1.57 14.23 -6.30
N PRO A 10 -1.06 14.10 -7.53
CA PRO A 10 0.21 13.43 -7.79
C PRO A 10 1.34 14.06 -6.98
N THR A 11 2.23 13.22 -6.45
CA THR A 11 3.43 13.62 -5.71
C THR A 11 4.68 13.05 -6.38
N GLU A 12 5.87 13.43 -5.90
CA GLU A 12 7.16 12.86 -6.34
C GLU A 12 7.27 11.33 -6.10
N HIS A 13 6.36 10.78 -5.29
CA HIS A 13 6.30 9.37 -4.90
C HIS A 13 5.18 8.59 -5.61
N GLY A 14 4.51 9.20 -6.60
CA GLY A 14 3.42 8.60 -7.36
C GLY A 14 2.05 9.19 -7.03
N LEU A 15 0.99 8.44 -7.37
CA LEU A 15 -0.41 8.83 -7.20
C LEU A 15 -0.97 8.21 -5.90
N PRO A 16 -1.17 8.99 -4.82
CA PRO A 16 -1.69 8.45 -3.58
C PRO A 16 -3.17 8.10 -3.71
N ILE A 17 -3.59 7.01 -3.07
CA ILE A 17 -4.99 6.58 -2.99
C ILE A 17 -5.46 6.73 -1.55
N GLU A 18 -6.59 7.42 -1.34
CA GLU A 18 -7.26 7.50 -0.06
C GLU A 18 -8.49 6.59 -0.07
N ILE A 19 -8.58 5.70 0.91
CA ILE A 19 -9.67 4.74 1.09
C ILE A 19 -10.37 5.08 2.41
N TYR A 20 -11.60 5.57 2.32
CA TYR A 20 -12.43 5.92 3.46
C TYR A 20 -13.61 4.96 3.55
N VAL A 21 -13.60 4.13 4.61
CA VAL A 21 -14.58 3.08 4.85
C VAL A 21 -15.03 3.08 6.31
N PHE A 22 -16.26 2.66 6.55
CA PHE A 22 -16.81 2.48 7.89
C PHE A 22 -16.85 1.00 8.25
N CYS A 23 -16.25 0.62 9.38
CA CYS A 23 -16.48 -0.68 9.97
C CYS A 23 -17.72 -0.61 10.88
N LYS A 24 -18.61 -1.59 10.79
CA LYS A 24 -19.78 -1.72 11.69
C LYS A 24 -19.36 -2.19 13.08
N ASP A 25 -18.28 -2.96 13.14
CA ASP A 25 -17.77 -3.53 14.37
C ASP A 25 -16.75 -2.60 15.02
N ILE A 26 -16.86 -2.48 16.34
CA ILE A 26 -15.96 -1.69 17.20
C ILE A 26 -15.04 -2.58 18.04
N VAL A 27 -15.26 -3.90 18.02
CA VAL A 27 -14.39 -4.86 18.68
C VAL A 27 -13.04 -4.80 17.99
N TRP A 28 -12.00 -4.47 18.77
CA TRP A 28 -10.66 -4.20 18.26
C TRP A 28 -10.15 -5.30 17.32
N ALA A 29 -10.27 -6.58 17.72
CA ALA A 29 -9.81 -7.71 16.93
C ALA A 29 -10.49 -7.81 15.55
N ASN A 30 -11.80 -7.54 15.48
CA ASN A 30 -12.55 -7.58 14.23
C ASN A 30 -12.25 -6.35 13.37
N TYR A 31 -12.10 -5.19 13.99
CA TYR A 31 -11.71 -3.96 13.31
C TYR A 31 -10.34 -4.11 12.65
N GLU A 32 -9.36 -4.64 13.38
CA GLU A 32 -8.00 -4.89 12.89
C GLU A 32 -7.98 -5.96 11.78
N ALA A 33 -8.73 -7.06 11.93
CA ALA A 33 -8.84 -8.08 10.90
C ALA A 33 -9.42 -7.51 9.59
N VAL A 34 -10.48 -6.71 9.68
CA VAL A 34 -11.07 -6.04 8.50
C VAL A 34 -10.06 -5.07 7.86
N GLN A 35 -9.28 -4.34 8.65
CA GLN A 35 -8.22 -3.48 8.11
C GLN A 35 -7.14 -4.30 7.39
N ALA A 36 -6.66 -5.38 8.00
CA ALA A 36 -5.64 -6.26 7.41
C ALA A 36 -6.10 -6.88 6.09
N ASP A 37 -7.33 -7.43 6.05
CA ASP A 37 -7.90 -8.04 4.85
C ASP A 37 -7.96 -7.07 3.66
N ILE A 38 -8.30 -5.79 3.92
CA ILE A 38 -8.34 -4.76 2.88
C ILE A 38 -6.93 -4.51 2.32
N PHE A 39 -5.93 -4.34 3.18
CA PHE A 39 -4.56 -4.09 2.74
C PHE A 39 -3.98 -5.31 2.03
N ASP A 40 -4.15 -6.52 2.55
CA ASP A 40 -3.66 -7.75 1.94
C ASP A 40 -4.23 -7.95 0.54
N HIS A 41 -5.54 -7.70 0.35
CA HIS A 41 -6.15 -7.78 -0.98
C HIS A 41 -5.56 -6.77 -1.97
N ILE A 42 -5.35 -5.51 -1.53
CA ILE A 42 -4.73 -4.47 -2.37
C ILE A 42 -3.30 -4.85 -2.73
N LEU A 43 -2.49 -5.28 -1.76
CA LEU A 43 -1.11 -5.67 -1.99
C LEU A 43 -0.99 -6.87 -2.94
N ALA A 44 -1.93 -7.82 -2.86
CA ALA A 44 -1.97 -8.99 -3.72
C ALA A 44 -2.31 -8.64 -5.18
N ILE A 45 -3.19 -7.66 -5.42
CA ILE A 45 -3.65 -7.31 -6.77
C ILE A 45 -2.81 -6.24 -7.46
N VAL A 46 -2.09 -5.39 -6.71
CA VAL A 46 -1.23 -4.32 -7.26
C VAL A 46 -0.29 -4.78 -8.38
N PRO A 47 0.42 -5.93 -8.28
CA PRO A 47 1.30 -6.40 -9.35
C PRO A 47 0.58 -6.73 -10.67
N GLU A 48 -0.70 -7.11 -10.63
CA GLU A 48 -1.49 -7.44 -11.82
C GLU A 48 -1.75 -6.21 -12.71
N PHE A 49 -1.75 -5.02 -12.11
CA PHE A 49 -1.93 -3.74 -12.81
C PHE A 49 -0.60 -3.10 -13.23
N ASP A 50 0.52 -3.83 -13.14
CA ASP A 50 1.88 -3.31 -13.35
C ASP A 50 2.22 -2.11 -12.45
N LEU A 51 1.58 -2.04 -11.28
CA LEU A 51 1.80 -1.01 -10.27
C LEU A 51 2.82 -1.49 -9.23
N ARG A 52 3.53 -0.54 -8.62
CA ARG A 52 4.50 -0.81 -7.54
C ARG A 52 4.20 0.05 -6.33
N LEU A 53 4.25 -0.55 -5.15
CA LEU A 53 4.16 0.20 -3.91
C LEU A 53 5.44 1.00 -3.68
N PHE A 54 5.25 2.26 -3.32
CA PHE A 54 6.32 3.14 -2.89
C PHE A 54 6.44 3.12 -1.35
N GLN A 55 7.66 2.93 -0.84
CA GLN A 55 8.00 3.02 0.59
C GLN A 55 9.33 3.80 0.72
N ALA A 56 9.41 4.74 1.67
CA ALA A 56 10.64 5.49 1.97
C ALA A 56 11.15 5.12 3.39
N PRO A 57 12.46 4.95 3.65
CA PRO A 57 13.57 4.58 2.76
C PRO A 57 13.64 3.06 2.55
N THR A 58 14.02 2.66 1.35
CA THR A 58 13.51 1.43 0.71
C THR A 58 14.53 0.29 0.78
N GLY A 59 14.13 -0.92 1.22
CA GLY A 59 14.96 -2.13 1.14
C GLY A 59 15.45 -2.49 -0.27
N GLY A 60 14.80 -1.93 -1.31
CA GLY A 60 15.21 -2.03 -2.71
C GLY A 60 16.51 -1.28 -3.03
N ASP A 61 16.77 -0.14 -2.38
CA ASP A 61 18.01 0.62 -2.56
C ASP A 61 19.22 -0.16 -2.04
N PHE A 62 19.05 -0.92 -0.95
CA PHE A 62 20.08 -1.82 -0.42
C PHE A 62 20.37 -3.01 -1.35
N ARG A 63 19.36 -3.56 -2.02
CA ARG A 63 19.57 -4.63 -3.03
C ARG A 63 20.31 -4.11 -4.27
N ALA A 64 20.05 -2.87 -4.69
CA ALA A 64 20.78 -2.23 -5.80
C ALA A 64 22.25 -1.92 -5.43
N TRP A 65 22.55 -1.64 -4.16
CA TRP A 65 23.93 -1.48 -3.69
C TRP A 65 24.70 -2.81 -3.74
N GLY A 66 24.12 -3.91 -3.24
CA GLY A 66 24.81 -5.21 -3.13
C GLY A 66 25.28 -5.84 -4.46
N ASN A 67 24.78 -5.37 -5.61
CA ASN A 67 25.09 -5.92 -6.93
C ASN A 67 26.18 -5.17 -7.70
N ARG A 68 26.95 -4.27 -7.06
CA ARG A 68 28.12 -3.65 -7.73
C ARG A 68 29.29 -4.65 -7.77
N PRO A 69 29.78 -5.07 -8.94
CA PRO A 69 31.02 -5.84 -9.01
C PRO A 69 32.17 -4.94 -8.54
N GLN A 70 32.83 -5.37 -7.47
CA GLN A 70 34.08 -4.79 -6.98
C GLN A 70 35.11 -4.92 -8.11
N ARG A 71 35.50 -3.80 -8.72
CA ARG A 71 36.74 -3.72 -9.49
C ARG A 71 37.91 -3.51 -8.51
#